data_AF-A0A2D5R656-F1
#
_entry.id   AF-A0A2D5R656-F1
#
_cell.length_a   1.000
_cell.length_b   1.000
_cell.length_c   1.000
_cell.angle_alpha   90.00
_cell.angle_beta   90.00
_cell.angle_gamma   90.00
#
_symmetry.space_group_name_H-M   'P 1'
#
loop_
_entity.id
_entity.type
_entity.pdbx_description
1 polymer ?
#
loop_
_entity_poly.entity_id
_entity_poly.type
_entity_poly.pdbx_seq_one_letter_code
_entity_poly.pdbx_strand_id
1 'polypeptide(L)'
;MKNIAIEDLIQLLGMVGIIGSLIFVGLEMRQSQMIAQAGQQQDRTAIFFGLIGSNNEAGVDWQSTVYEADVGKSESYTSTEIVRRNNFHAHLFTYENDYFQYMQGLMPQQVWDAKLIALEFFYNQCDMRVIMDYRMNWFPTGFVEIINNLNDECV
;
A
#
# COMPACT_ATOMS: atom_id res chain seq x y z
N MET A 1 43.18 13.11 -42.91
CA MET A 1 42.50 12.62 -41.68
C MET A 1 43.00 13.49 -40.54
N LYS A 2 42.09 14.23 -39.87
CA LYS A 2 42.46 15.18 -38.82
C LYS A 2 42.75 14.37 -37.54
N ASN A 3 44.00 14.38 -37.07
CA ASN A 3 44.35 13.75 -35.80
C ASN A 3 43.62 14.53 -34.69
N ILE A 4 42.73 13.86 -33.98
CA ILE A 4 42.12 14.42 -32.78
C ILE A 4 43.25 14.60 -31.76
N ALA A 5 43.41 15.81 -31.21
CA ALA A 5 44.42 16.04 -30.19
C ALA A 5 44.07 15.17 -28.97
N ILE A 6 45.07 14.48 -28.40
CA ILE A 6 44.86 13.63 -27.21
C ILE A 6 44.25 14.44 -26.06
N GLU A 7 44.57 15.73 -25.98
CA GLU A 7 44.01 16.69 -25.03
C GLU A 7 42.49 16.88 -25.22
N ASP A 8 42.03 17.07 -26.46
CA ASP A 8 40.59 17.18 -26.79
C ASP A 8 39.84 15.89 -26.40
N LEU A 9 40.46 14.73 -26.59
CA LEU A 9 39.89 13.44 -26.21
C LEU A 9 39.79 13.29 -24.68
N ILE A 10 40.85 13.65 -23.95
CA ILE A 10 40.87 13.61 -22.48
C ILE A 10 39.82 14.57 -21.91
N GLN A 11 39.70 15.78 -22.47
CA GLN A 11 38.71 16.76 -22.04
C GLN A 11 37.28 16.26 -22.30
N LEU A 12 37.02 15.68 -23.48
CA LEU A 12 35.73 15.07 -23.79
C LEU A 12 35.40 13.95 -22.80
N LEU A 13 36.34 13.03 -22.53
CA LEU A 13 36.15 11.96 -21.56
C LEU A 13 35.91 12.49 -20.14
N GLY A 14 36.59 13.57 -19.74
CA GLY A 14 36.37 14.23 -18.45
C GLY A 14 34.96 14.80 -18.33
N MET A 15 34.48 15.50 -19.36
CA MET A 15 33.11 16.03 -19.39
C MET A 15 32.06 14.91 -19.39
N VAL A 16 32.27 13.86 -20.17
CA VAL A 16 31.40 12.67 -20.17
C VAL A 16 31.40 11.99 -18.80
N GLY A 17 32.55 11.93 -18.13
CA GLY A 17 32.67 11.40 -16.77
C GLY A 17 31.84 12.18 -15.74
N ILE A 18 31.89 13.52 -15.79
CA ILE A 18 31.07 14.38 -14.90
C ILE A 18 29.57 14.21 -15.19
N ILE A 19 29.18 14.17 -16.47
CA ILE A 19 27.78 13.96 -16.84
C ILE A 19 27.31 12.58 -16.37
N GLY A 20 28.12 11.54 -16.57
CA GLY A 20 27.84 10.19 -16.13
C GLY A 20 27.66 10.08 -14.62
N SER A 21 28.53 10.74 -13.84
CA SER A 21 28.40 10.73 -12.36
C SER A 21 27.14 11.46 -11.89
N LEU A 22 26.77 12.58 -12.50
CA LEU A 22 25.54 13.31 -12.17
C LEU A 22 24.28 12.49 -12.50
N ILE A 23 24.28 11.77 -13.63
CA ILE A 23 23.16 10.87 -13.98
C ILE A 23 23.03 9.76 -12.93
N PHE A 24 24.14 9.13 -12.56
CA PHE A 24 24.15 8.07 -11.55
C PHE A 24 23.60 8.56 -10.20
N VAL A 25 24.08 9.71 -9.71
CA VAL A 25 23.57 10.34 -8.48
C VAL A 25 22.08 10.66 -8.60
N GLY A 26 21.63 11.16 -9.75
CA GLY A 26 20.21 11.44 -9.99
C GLY A 26 19.33 10.17 -9.90
N LEU A 27 19.82 9.04 -10.41
CA LEU A 27 19.13 7.75 -10.30
C LEU A 27 19.09 7.23 -8.86
N GLU A 28 20.20 7.31 -8.12
CA GLU A 28 20.25 6.92 -6.70
C GLU A 28 19.33 7.78 -5.82
N MET A 29 19.28 9.09 -6.05
CA MET A 29 18.38 9.98 -5.30
C MET A 29 16.91 9.65 -5.59
N ARG A 30 16.55 9.35 -6.84
CA ARG A 30 15.18 8.94 -7.20
C ARG A 30 14.80 7.63 -6.50
N GLN A 31 15.70 6.64 -6.51
CA GLN A 31 15.46 5.36 -5.82
C GLN A 31 15.31 5.57 -4.31
N SER A 32 16.19 6.37 -3.70
CA SER A 32 16.14 6.68 -2.28
C SER A 32 14.83 7.37 -1.89
N GLN A 33 14.35 8.31 -2.70
CA GLN A 33 13.07 8.98 -2.49
C GLN A 33 11.88 8.01 -2.60
N MET A 34 11.89 7.06 -3.55
CA MET A 34 10.85 6.05 -3.67
C MET A 34 10.80 5.13 -2.44
N ILE A 35 11.95 4.63 -1.97
CA ILE A 35 12.04 3.81 -0.77
C ILE A 35 11.57 4.58 0.46
N ALA A 36 11.93 5.86 0.59
CA ALA A 36 11.49 6.69 1.69
C ALA A 36 9.96 6.88 1.71
N GLN A 37 9.33 7.10 0.55
CA GLN A 37 7.87 7.21 0.45
C GLN A 37 7.17 5.90 0.83
N ALA A 38 7.69 4.76 0.37
CA ALA A 38 7.15 3.46 0.75
C ALA A 38 7.32 3.16 2.25
N GLY A 39 8.47 3.51 2.83
CA GLY A 39 8.69 3.44 4.28
C GLY A 39 7.67 4.29 5.05
N GLN A 40 7.41 5.52 4.62
CA GLN A 40 6.39 6.37 5.24
C GLN A 40 4.99 5.78 5.14
N GLN A 41 4.64 5.15 4.01
CA GLN A 41 3.34 4.49 3.86
C GLN A 41 3.22 3.28 4.80
N GLN A 42 4.29 2.48 4.93
CA GLN A 42 4.37 1.37 5.88
C GLN A 42 4.23 1.84 7.33
N ASP A 43 4.91 2.92 7.70
CA ASP A 43 4.86 3.49 9.05
C ASP A 43 3.45 3.97 9.40
N ARG A 44 2.76 4.63 8.45
CA ARG A 44 1.35 5.03 8.62
C ARG A 44 0.43 3.82 8.82
N THR A 45 0.62 2.77 8.03
CA THR A 45 -0.13 1.52 8.19
C THR A 45 0.12 0.90 9.57
N ALA A 46 1.36 0.90 10.06
CA ALA A 46 1.69 0.41 11.40
C ALA A 46 1.05 1.23 12.53
N ILE A 47 0.96 2.56 12.39
CA ILE A 47 0.24 3.43 13.32
C ILE A 47 -1.25 3.05 13.37
N PHE A 48 -1.88 2.80 12.23
CA PHE A 48 -3.28 2.36 12.19
C PHE A 48 -3.48 1.00 12.86
N PHE A 49 -2.54 0.07 12.73
CA PHE A 49 -2.59 -1.20 13.48
C PHE A 49 -2.50 -0.99 14.99
N GLY A 50 -1.69 -0.04 15.45
CA GLY A 50 -1.65 0.37 16.85
C GLY A 50 -3.02 0.88 17.33
N LEU A 51 -3.65 1.76 16.56
CA LEU A 51 -4.97 2.30 16.90
C LEU A 51 -6.06 1.21 16.88
N ILE A 52 -6.05 0.30 15.90
CA ILE A 52 -6.96 -0.84 15.85
C ILE A 52 -6.76 -1.73 17.09
N GLY A 53 -5.50 -1.98 17.49
CA GLY A 53 -5.15 -2.72 18.70
C GLY A 53 -5.74 -2.08 19.96
N SER A 54 -5.59 -0.77 20.12
CA SER A 54 -6.19 -0.03 21.25
C SER A 54 -7.72 -0.08 21.24
N ASN A 55 -8.36 -0.03 20.07
CA ASN A 55 -9.82 -0.20 19.97
C ASN A 55 -10.27 -1.61 20.34
N ASN A 56 -9.50 -2.65 19.94
CA ASN A 56 -9.76 -4.03 20.36
C ASN A 56 -9.69 -4.18 21.88
N GLU A 57 -8.67 -3.60 22.52
CA GLU A 57 -8.52 -3.61 23.99
C GLU A 57 -9.67 -2.88 24.70
N ALA A 58 -10.17 -1.80 24.10
CA ALA A 58 -11.30 -1.03 24.62
C ALA A 58 -12.68 -1.66 24.31
N GLY A 59 -12.74 -2.71 23.48
CA GLY A 59 -14.00 -3.29 23.01
C GLY A 59 -14.80 -2.33 22.12
N VAL A 60 -14.11 -1.57 21.28
CA VAL A 60 -14.69 -0.54 20.39
C VAL A 60 -14.57 -0.97 18.93
N ASP A 61 -15.68 -0.92 18.20
CA ASP A 61 -15.72 -1.19 16.74
C ASP A 61 -15.18 0.01 15.96
N TRP A 62 -14.13 -0.25 15.16
CA TRP A 62 -13.50 0.75 14.30
C TRP A 62 -14.47 1.30 13.26
N GLN A 63 -15.21 0.42 12.60
CA GLN A 63 -16.15 0.81 11.55
C GLN A 63 -17.22 1.77 12.09
N SER A 64 -17.85 1.40 13.21
CA SER A 64 -18.91 2.20 13.83
C SER A 64 -18.41 3.60 14.24
N THR A 65 -17.25 3.67 14.88
CA THR A 65 -16.74 4.93 15.45
C THR A 65 -16.03 5.83 14.43
N VAL A 66 -15.16 5.26 13.58
CA VAL A 66 -14.30 6.04 12.68
C VAL A 66 -14.99 6.34 11.35
N TYR A 67 -15.70 5.36 10.81
CA TYR A 67 -16.22 5.42 9.45
C TYR A 67 -17.69 5.82 9.40
N GLU A 68 -18.51 5.29 10.30
CA GLU A 68 -19.94 5.60 10.37
C GLU A 68 -20.26 6.75 11.34
N ALA A 69 -19.30 7.13 12.18
CA ALA A 69 -19.44 8.17 13.20
C ALA A 69 -20.63 7.94 14.17
N ASP A 70 -20.96 6.67 14.44
CA ASP A 70 -21.99 6.25 15.40
C ASP A 70 -21.35 5.42 16.52
N VAL A 71 -21.08 6.09 17.64
CA VAL A 71 -20.44 5.45 18.81
C VAL A 71 -21.36 4.41 19.46
N GLY A 72 -22.68 4.65 19.45
CA GLY A 72 -23.66 3.75 20.07
C GLY A 72 -23.80 2.44 19.31
N LYS A 73 -23.53 2.44 18.00
CA LYS A 73 -23.56 1.21 17.19
C LYS A 73 -22.55 0.17 17.65
N SER A 74 -21.44 0.57 18.29
CA SER A 74 -20.46 -0.38 18.84
C SER A 74 -21.08 -1.29 19.91
N GLU A 75 -22.09 -0.83 20.65
CA GLU A 75 -22.77 -1.62 21.68
C GLU A 75 -23.63 -2.76 21.10
N SER A 76 -23.93 -2.71 19.80
CA SER A 76 -24.71 -3.75 19.12
C SER A 76 -23.91 -5.01 18.78
N TYR A 77 -22.59 -4.99 18.95
CA TYR A 77 -21.70 -6.10 18.63
C TYR A 77 -21.10 -6.71 19.89
N THR A 78 -20.92 -8.03 19.86
CA THR A 78 -20.11 -8.74 20.85
C THR A 78 -18.63 -8.42 20.70
N SER A 79 -17.84 -8.59 21.76
CA SER A 79 -16.38 -8.35 21.70
C SER A 79 -15.69 -9.17 20.61
N THR A 80 -16.14 -10.41 20.33
CA THR A 80 -15.59 -11.25 19.26
C THR A 80 -15.92 -10.70 17.87
N GLU A 81 -17.13 -10.19 17.67
CA GLU A 81 -17.52 -9.54 16.40
C GLU A 81 -16.73 -8.26 16.16
N ILE A 82 -16.55 -7.44 17.21
CA ILE A 82 -15.73 -6.23 17.17
C ILE A 82 -14.30 -6.57 16.73
N VAL A 83 -13.66 -7.54 17.40
CA VAL A 83 -12.29 -7.97 17.06
C VAL A 83 -12.22 -8.48 15.62
N ARG A 84 -13.22 -9.24 15.16
CA ARG A 84 -13.25 -9.73 13.77
C ARG A 84 -13.34 -8.59 12.76
N ARG A 85 -14.24 -7.63 12.96
CA ARG A 85 -14.43 -6.46 12.09
C ARG A 85 -13.18 -5.57 12.07
N ASN A 86 -12.58 -5.35 13.24
CA ASN A 86 -11.33 -4.62 13.39
C ASN A 86 -10.14 -5.31 12.69
N ASN A 87 -10.04 -6.63 12.80
CA ASN A 87 -9.03 -7.41 12.06
C ASN A 87 -9.25 -7.35 10.54
N PHE A 88 -10.51 -7.33 10.09
CA PHE A 88 -10.81 -7.14 8.68
C PHE A 88 -10.32 -5.77 8.18
N HIS A 89 -10.52 -4.70 8.95
CA HIS A 89 -9.91 -3.40 8.64
C HIS A 89 -8.38 -3.43 8.59
N ALA A 90 -7.73 -4.16 9.50
CA ALA A 90 -6.28 -4.32 9.47
C ALA A 90 -5.82 -4.97 8.16
N HIS A 91 -6.50 -6.04 7.71
CA HIS A 91 -6.23 -6.64 6.41
C HIS A 91 -6.45 -5.66 5.25
N LEU A 92 -7.52 -4.87 5.27
CA LEU A 92 -7.78 -3.86 4.25
C LEU A 92 -6.67 -2.79 4.18
N PHE A 93 -6.16 -2.32 5.33
CA PHE A 93 -5.00 -1.43 5.36
C PHE A 93 -3.72 -2.11 4.84
N THR A 94 -3.53 -3.41 5.11
CA THR A 94 -2.43 -4.19 4.56
C THR A 94 -2.51 -4.23 3.03
N TYR A 95 -3.66 -4.57 2.44
CA TYR A 95 -3.77 -4.69 0.99
C TYR A 95 -3.66 -3.35 0.26
N GLU A 96 -4.16 -2.26 0.87
CA GLU A 96 -3.94 -0.91 0.34
C GLU A 96 -2.45 -0.53 0.33
N ASN A 97 -1.72 -0.89 1.40
CA ASN A 97 -0.28 -0.70 1.47
C ASN A 97 0.48 -1.60 0.47
N ASP A 98 0.10 -2.87 0.37
CA ASP A 98 0.70 -3.83 -0.57
C ASP A 98 0.51 -3.35 -2.02
N TYR A 99 -0.69 -2.87 -2.37
CA TYR A 99 -0.95 -2.26 -3.68
C TYR A 99 -0.04 -1.05 -3.94
N PHE A 100 0.10 -0.16 -2.96
CA PHE A 100 1.00 0.98 -3.08
C PHE A 100 2.44 0.53 -3.33
N GLN A 101 2.96 -0.42 -2.56
CA GLN A 101 4.32 -0.94 -2.73
C GLN A 101 4.52 -1.62 -4.08
N TYR A 102 3.54 -2.39 -4.57
CA TYR A 102 3.57 -2.99 -5.90
C TYR A 102 3.62 -1.95 -7.00
N MET A 103 2.79 -0.90 -6.93
CA MET A 103 2.78 0.18 -7.92
C MET A 103 4.09 0.99 -7.95
N GLN A 104 4.85 1.02 -6.86
CA GLN A 104 6.19 1.63 -6.82
C GLN A 104 7.31 0.69 -7.33
N GLY A 105 6.98 -0.54 -7.73
CA GLY A 105 7.96 -1.54 -8.15
C GLY A 105 8.77 -2.14 -6.99
N LEU A 106 8.27 -2.01 -5.76
CA LEU A 106 8.94 -2.48 -4.54
C LEU A 106 8.43 -3.85 -4.08
N MET A 107 7.47 -4.44 -4.80
CA MET A 107 6.96 -5.79 -4.55
C MET A 107 7.15 -6.67 -5.80
N PRO A 108 7.82 -7.84 -5.69
CA PRO A 108 7.91 -8.78 -6.80
C PRO A 108 6.54 -9.26 -7.26
N GLN A 109 6.36 -9.48 -8.57
CA GLN A 109 5.10 -9.94 -9.16
C GLN A 109 4.55 -11.20 -8.47
N GLN A 110 5.40 -12.20 -8.22
CA GLN A 110 4.99 -13.44 -7.55
C GLN A 110 4.41 -13.21 -6.15
N VAL A 111 4.94 -12.23 -5.41
CA VAL A 111 4.42 -11.88 -4.08
C VAL A 111 3.06 -11.21 -4.24
N TRP A 112 2.94 -10.28 -5.19
CA TRP A 112 1.68 -9.61 -5.47
C TRP A 112 0.58 -10.58 -5.91
N ASP A 113 0.88 -11.53 -6.79
CA ASP A 113 -0.07 -12.55 -7.24
C ASP A 113 -0.58 -13.39 -6.05
N ALA A 114 0.30 -13.76 -5.12
CA ALA A 114 -0.10 -14.47 -3.91
C ALA A 114 -0.99 -13.60 -2.98
N LYS A 115 -0.75 -12.29 -2.93
CA LYS A 115 -1.61 -11.35 -2.19
C LYS A 115 -2.99 -11.22 -2.82
N LEU A 116 -3.10 -11.25 -4.15
CA LEU A 116 -4.40 -11.22 -4.83
C LEU A 116 -5.26 -12.45 -4.51
N ILE A 117 -4.66 -13.64 -4.45
CA ILE A 117 -5.36 -14.87 -4.02
C ILE A 117 -5.90 -14.71 -2.60
N ALA A 118 -5.08 -14.16 -1.69
CA ALA A 118 -5.51 -13.92 -0.32
C ALA A 118 -6.60 -12.82 -0.25
N LEU A 119 -6.47 -11.75 -1.04
CA LEU A 119 -7.48 -10.69 -1.13
C LEU A 119 -8.82 -11.23 -1.61
N GLU A 120 -8.83 -12.13 -2.60
CA GLU A 120 -10.04 -12.80 -3.07
C GLU A 120 -10.70 -13.64 -1.96
N PHE A 121 -9.91 -14.33 -1.15
CA PHE A 121 -10.43 -15.01 0.04
C PHE A 121 -11.10 -14.05 1.03
N PHE A 122 -10.53 -12.86 1.27
CA PHE A 122 -11.16 -11.85 2.14
C PHE A 122 -12.37 -11.18 1.48
N TYR A 123 -12.32 -10.98 0.16
CA TYR A 123 -13.43 -10.44 -0.63
C TYR A 123 -14.68 -11.32 -0.49
N ASN A 124 -14.49 -12.64 -0.54
CA ASN A 124 -15.55 -13.64 -0.43
C ASN A 124 -15.97 -13.95 1.02
N GLN A 125 -15.51 -13.20 2.02
CA GLN A 125 -16.13 -13.20 3.35
C GLN A 125 -17.38 -12.32 3.33
N CYS A 126 -18.48 -12.88 2.82
CA CYS A 126 -19.69 -12.13 2.44
C CYS A 126 -20.28 -11.27 3.56
N ASP A 127 -20.22 -11.72 4.82
CA ASP A 127 -20.71 -10.96 5.96
C ASP A 127 -19.83 -9.75 6.34
N MET A 128 -18.58 -9.71 5.85
CA MET A 128 -17.67 -8.57 5.98
C MET A 128 -17.64 -7.67 4.72
N ARG A 129 -18.33 -8.06 3.63
CA ARG A 129 -18.34 -7.34 2.36
C ARG A 129 -18.74 -5.87 2.52
N VAL A 130 -19.73 -5.60 3.38
CA VAL A 130 -20.19 -4.24 3.73
C VAL A 130 -19.05 -3.34 4.21
N ILE A 131 -18.09 -3.86 4.97
CA ILE A 131 -16.92 -3.09 5.43
C ILE A 131 -15.99 -2.79 4.24
N MET A 132 -15.74 -3.77 3.36
CA MET A 132 -14.91 -3.55 2.17
C MET A 132 -15.57 -2.54 1.24
N ASP A 133 -16.87 -2.66 0.98
CA ASP A 133 -17.63 -1.74 0.13
C ASP A 133 -17.58 -0.31 0.66
N TYR A 134 -17.70 -0.15 1.97
CA TYR A 134 -17.52 1.16 2.60
C TYR A 134 -16.10 1.70 2.35
N ARG A 135 -15.08 0.88 2.59
CA ARG A 135 -13.67 1.25 2.42
C ARG A 135 -13.26 1.57 0.98
N MET A 136 -13.86 0.93 -0.01
CA MET A 136 -13.56 1.17 -1.43
C MET A 136 -13.79 2.63 -1.85
N ASN A 137 -14.64 3.38 -1.16
CA ASN A 137 -14.84 4.82 -1.42
C ASN A 137 -13.57 5.66 -1.22
N TRP A 138 -12.59 5.18 -0.43
CA TRP A 138 -11.35 5.90 -0.14
C TRP A 138 -10.09 5.20 -0.65
N PHE A 139 -10.23 4.05 -1.31
CA PHE A 139 -9.10 3.38 -1.93
C PHE A 139 -8.66 4.05 -3.24
N PRO A 140 -7.39 3.91 -3.63
CA PRO A 140 -6.94 4.32 -4.95
C PRO A 140 -7.76 3.64 -6.06
N THR A 141 -8.13 4.39 -7.10
CA THR A 141 -9.00 3.89 -8.20
C THR A 141 -8.49 2.58 -8.81
N GLY A 142 -7.19 2.47 -9.09
CA GLY A 142 -6.63 1.23 -9.66
C GLY A 142 -6.73 0.03 -8.71
N PHE A 143 -6.73 0.24 -7.39
CA PHE A 143 -6.95 -0.84 -6.43
C PHE A 143 -8.42 -1.27 -6.40
N VAL A 144 -9.35 -0.31 -6.49
CA VAL A 144 -10.79 -0.60 -6.61
C VAL A 144 -11.09 -1.38 -7.88
N GLU A 145 -10.47 -1.02 -9.01
CA GLU A 145 -10.60 -1.78 -10.27
C GLU A 145 -10.15 -3.24 -10.12
N ILE A 146 -9.05 -3.49 -9.40
CA ILE A 146 -8.60 -4.86 -9.11
C ILE A 146 -9.66 -5.60 -8.28
N ILE A 147 -10.15 -4.98 -7.20
CA ILE A 147 -11.16 -5.57 -6.32
C ILE A 147 -12.44 -5.92 -7.09
N ASN A 148 -12.91 -5.03 -7.96
CA ASN A 148 -14.14 -5.23 -8.75
C ASN A 148 -14.03 -6.33 -9.81
N ASN A 149 -12.82 -6.80 -10.12
CA ASN A 149 -12.58 -7.88 -11.08
C ASN A 149 -12.31 -9.23 -10.41
N LEU A 150 -12.38 -9.30 -9.07
CA LEU A 150 -12.29 -10.57 -8.34
C LEU A 150 -13.54 -11.43 -8.57
N ASN A 151 -13.41 -12.74 -8.40
CA ASN A 151 -14.55 -13.63 -8.45
C ASN A 151 -15.47 -13.40 -7.23
N ASP A 152 -16.75 -13.18 -7.51
CA ASP A 152 -17.75 -12.86 -6.48
C ASP A 152 -18.62 -14.08 -6.14
N GLU A 153 -18.43 -14.60 -4.94
CA GLU A 153 -19.21 -15.73 -4.39
C GLU A 153 -20.37 -15.26 -3.49
N CYS A 154 -20.53 -13.94 -3.30
CA CYS A 154 -21.47 -13.33 -2.35
C CYS A 154 -22.76 -12.79 -3.01
N VAL A 155 -22.98 -13.14 -4.29
CA VAL A 155 -24.12 -12.73 -5.14
C VAL A 155 -25.44 -13.38 -4.73
#